data_AF-G9A1K3-F1
#
_entry.id   AF-G9A1K3-F1
#
_cell.length_a   1.000
_cell.length_b   1.000
_cell.length_c   1.000
_cell.angle_alpha   90.00
_cell.angle_beta   90.00
_cell.angle_gamma   90.00
#
_symmetry.space_group_name_H-M   'P 1'
#
loop_
_entity.id
_entity.type
_entity.pdbx_description
1 polymer ?
#
loop_
_entity_poly.entity_id
_entity_poly.type
_entity_poly.pdbx_seq_one_letter_code
_entity_poly.pdbx_strand_id
1 'polypeptide(L)'
;MSKAPAMASNPAQLRGDIQRGRTGDKKPGFDPAAAPLETDGEAAGTPLDPEATREARVAQLHGKPVEVATEFGDAMRPFAAAESGQSSRPRLGLSLLISGVVLAATALVYAVAAGWI
;
A
#
# COMPACT_ATOMS: atom_id res chain seq x y z
N MET A 1 23.23 7.55 -21.13
CA MET A 1 22.42 7.47 -19.90
C MET A 1 21.70 8.80 -19.74
N SER A 2 20.44 8.86 -20.15
CA SER A 2 19.65 10.08 -20.20
C SER A 2 19.29 10.53 -18.78
N LYS A 3 19.78 11.69 -18.38
CA LYS A 3 19.49 12.30 -17.08
C LYS A 3 18.00 12.68 -17.07
N ALA A 4 17.17 11.98 -16.31
CA ALA A 4 15.79 12.37 -16.10
C ALA A 4 15.77 13.83 -15.58
N PRO A 5 14.86 14.69 -16.07
CA PRO A 5 14.82 16.08 -15.62
C PRO A 5 14.61 16.08 -14.11
N ALA A 6 15.50 16.74 -13.38
CA ALA A 6 15.31 17.02 -11.97
C ALA A 6 14.07 17.90 -11.87
N MET A 7 12.92 17.28 -11.59
CA MET A 7 11.66 17.96 -11.33
C MET A 7 11.91 18.96 -10.21
N ALA A 8 12.09 20.24 -10.55
CA ALA A 8 12.17 21.31 -9.59
C ALA A 8 10.87 21.28 -8.78
N SER A 9 10.96 20.76 -7.56
CA SER A 9 9.86 20.74 -6.61
C SER A 9 9.65 22.16 -6.14
N ASN A 10 8.54 22.79 -6.50
CA ASN A 10 8.12 23.96 -5.74
C ASN A 10 7.40 23.49 -4.45
N PRO A 11 7.35 24.33 -3.40
CA PRO A 11 6.70 23.95 -2.14
C PRO A 11 5.23 23.56 -2.28
N ALA A 12 4.50 24.17 -3.23
CA ALA A 12 3.10 23.83 -3.50
C ALA A 12 2.92 22.40 -4.04
N GLN A 13 3.83 21.92 -4.90
CA GLN A 13 3.84 20.54 -5.37
C GLN A 13 4.16 19.56 -4.23
N LEU A 14 5.14 19.89 -3.39
CA LEU A 14 5.47 19.09 -2.20
C LEU A 14 4.26 18.99 -1.26
N ARG A 15 3.61 20.13 -0.97
CA ARG A 15 2.35 20.17 -0.21
C ARG A 15 1.28 19.27 -0.83
N GLY A 16 1.08 19.35 -2.14
CA GLY A 16 0.10 18.53 -2.85
C GLY A 16 0.39 17.02 -2.75
N ASP A 17 1.65 16.62 -2.84
CA ASP A 17 2.05 15.21 -2.72
C ASP A 17 1.87 14.69 -1.29
N ILE A 18 2.23 15.48 -0.27
CA ILE A 18 1.96 15.17 1.14
C ILE A 18 0.46 15.02 1.35
N GLN A 19 -0.34 16.00 0.90
CA GLN A 19 -1.78 16.00 1.14
C GLN A 19 -2.51 14.83 0.46
N ARG A 20 -1.94 14.28 -0.61
CA ARG A 20 -2.44 13.08 -1.28
C ARG A 20 -1.92 11.77 -0.66
N GLY A 21 -1.10 11.83 0.39
CA GLY A 21 -0.48 10.65 1.03
C GLY A 21 0.60 9.99 0.17
N ARG A 22 1.11 10.66 -0.87
CA ARG A 22 2.11 10.09 -1.80
C ARG A 22 3.50 9.96 -1.19
N THR A 23 3.70 10.56 -0.03
CA THR A 23 4.95 10.54 0.73
C THR A 23 4.95 9.47 1.81
N GLY A 24 3.84 8.75 2.00
CA GLY A 24 3.73 7.66 2.99
C GLY A 24 3.68 8.11 4.45
N ASP A 25 3.81 9.41 4.72
CA ASP A 25 3.71 9.98 6.08
C ASP A 25 2.26 10.02 6.59
N LYS A 26 1.29 10.01 5.66
CA LYS A 26 -0.12 9.89 5.97
C LYS A 26 -0.86 9.01 4.97
N LYS A 27 -2.00 8.46 5.40
CA LYS A 27 -2.92 7.73 4.51
C LYS A 27 -3.47 8.67 3.43
N PRO A 28 -3.65 8.21 2.18
CA PRO A 28 -4.29 8.99 1.14
C PRO A 28 -5.73 9.38 1.52
N GLY A 29 -6.04 10.69 1.50
CA GLY A 29 -7.36 11.20 1.86
C GLY A 29 -7.33 12.69 2.20
N PHE A 30 -8.52 13.30 2.20
CA PHE A 30 -8.68 14.65 2.76
C PHE A 30 -8.54 14.56 4.28
N ASP A 31 -7.52 15.19 4.82
CA ASP A 31 -7.26 15.26 6.26
C ASP A 31 -7.52 16.71 6.71
N PRO A 32 -8.65 16.98 7.39
CA PRO A 32 -8.97 18.31 7.89
C PRO A 32 -7.99 18.83 8.95
N ALA A 33 -7.27 17.93 9.63
CA ALA A 33 -6.30 18.29 10.67
C ALA A 33 -4.90 18.52 10.12
N ALA A 34 -4.64 18.21 8.84
CA ALA A 34 -3.34 18.45 8.22
C ALA A 34 -3.09 19.96 8.10
N ALA A 35 -2.12 20.45 8.86
CA ALA A 35 -1.71 21.85 8.82
C ALA A 35 -1.21 22.25 7.42
N PRO A 36 -1.47 23.48 6.96
CA PRO A 36 -0.93 23.94 5.69
C PRO A 36 0.61 24.05 5.79
N LEU A 37 1.30 23.39 4.86
CA LEU A 37 2.75 23.49 4.74
C LEU A 37 3.13 24.93 4.39
N GLU A 38 4.13 25.51 5.06
CA GLU A 38 4.63 26.90 4.86
C GLU A 38 3.80 28.07 5.40
N THR A 39 2.70 27.86 6.13
CA THR A 39 1.88 28.98 6.63
C THR A 39 2.70 30.00 7.43
N ASP A 40 3.53 29.53 8.35
CA ASP A 40 4.31 30.40 9.23
C ASP A 40 5.55 30.97 8.53
N GLY A 41 6.17 30.21 7.63
CA GLY A 41 7.35 30.64 6.88
C GLY A 41 7.02 31.75 5.88
N GLU A 42 5.96 31.58 5.09
CA GLU A 42 5.49 32.63 4.18
C GLU A 42 5.02 33.88 4.95
N ALA A 43 4.27 33.70 6.05
CA ALA A 43 3.79 34.82 6.87
C ALA A 43 4.93 35.58 7.59
N ALA A 44 6.01 34.89 7.95
CA ALA A 44 7.22 35.48 8.52
C ALA A 44 8.15 36.13 7.47
N GLY A 45 7.83 36.04 6.17
CA GLY A 45 8.70 36.51 5.08
C GLY A 45 9.91 35.61 4.83
N THR A 46 9.86 34.36 5.30
CA THR A 46 10.92 33.35 5.22
C THR A 46 10.43 32.13 4.43
N PRO A 47 10.15 32.26 3.12
CA PRO A 47 9.69 31.15 2.30
C PRO A 47 10.74 30.03 2.22
N LEU A 48 10.31 28.79 2.00
CA LEU A 48 11.24 27.66 1.95
C LEU A 48 12.13 27.76 0.71
N ASP A 49 13.43 27.59 0.92
CA ASP A 49 14.41 27.61 -0.15
C ASP A 49 14.21 26.40 -1.11
N PRO A 50 14.45 26.55 -2.42
CA PRO A 50 14.31 25.44 -3.36
C PRO A 50 15.22 24.24 -3.06
N GLU A 51 16.41 24.47 -2.49
CA GLU A 51 17.29 23.38 -2.07
C GLU A 51 16.70 22.64 -0.88
N ALA A 52 16.24 23.37 0.14
CA ALA A 52 15.55 22.81 1.30
C ALA A 52 14.29 22.03 0.91
N THR A 53 13.53 22.52 -0.08
CA THR A 53 12.35 21.83 -0.63
C THR A 53 12.75 20.49 -1.28
N ARG A 54 13.86 20.47 -2.01
CA ARG A 54 14.38 19.25 -2.63
C ARG A 54 14.86 18.25 -1.59
N GLU A 55 15.57 18.70 -0.56
CA GLU A 55 16.02 17.86 0.56
C GLU A 55 14.84 17.26 1.32
N ALA A 56 13.82 18.08 1.64
CA ALA A 56 12.61 17.62 2.30
C ALA A 56 11.88 16.56 1.48
N ARG A 57 11.78 16.74 0.15
CA ARG A 57 11.20 15.74 -0.75
C ARG A 57 11.98 14.42 -0.74
N VAL A 58 13.31 14.49 -0.76
CA VAL A 58 14.17 13.29 -0.70
C VAL A 58 14.00 12.59 0.65
N ALA A 59 13.97 13.34 1.75
CA ALA A 59 13.75 12.79 3.08
C ALA A 59 12.39 12.09 3.21
N GLN A 60 11.33 12.65 2.62
CA GLN A 60 9.99 12.07 2.65
C GLN A 60 9.83 10.80 1.81
N LEU A 61 10.63 10.62 0.76
CA LEU A 61 10.60 9.41 -0.06
C LEU A 61 11.40 8.26 0.56
N HIS A 62 12.24 8.53 1.56
CA HIS A 62 13.06 7.54 2.24
C HIS A 62 12.31 6.89 3.40
N GLY A 63 11.60 5.79 3.14
CA GLY A 63 11.50 4.74 4.16
C GLY A 63 10.16 4.02 4.32
N LYS A 64 9.08 4.44 3.66
CA LYS A 64 7.79 3.73 3.77
C LYS A 64 7.18 3.47 2.39
N PRO A 65 6.74 2.23 2.10
CA PRO A 65 5.93 1.97 0.92
C PRO A 65 4.71 2.89 0.96
N VAL A 66 4.41 3.58 -0.14
CA VAL A 66 3.20 4.38 -0.26
C VAL A 66 2.01 3.44 -0.15
N GLU A 67 1.22 3.59 0.90
CA GLU A 67 0.02 2.79 1.11
C GLU A 67 -1.05 3.26 0.11
N VAL A 68 -1.28 2.48 -0.94
CA VAL A 68 -2.35 2.73 -1.91
C VAL A 68 -3.62 2.05 -1.38
N ALA A 69 -4.33 2.73 -0.49
CA ALA A 69 -5.61 2.23 0.02
C ALA A 69 -6.64 2.21 -1.14
N THR A 70 -7.06 1.02 -1.57
CA THR A 70 -8.14 0.85 -2.55
C THR A 70 -9.53 0.91 -1.92
N GLU A 71 -9.61 0.90 -0.57
CA GLU A 71 -10.85 0.93 0.19
C GLU A 71 -10.78 2.00 1.28
N PHE A 72 -11.77 2.91 1.31
CA PHE A 72 -11.89 3.99 2.29
C PHE A 72 -12.52 3.53 3.63
N GLY A 73 -12.92 2.26 3.75
CA GLY A 73 -13.67 1.72 4.88
C GLY A 73 -12.83 1.24 6.07
N ASP A 74 -11.50 1.18 5.93
CA ASP A 74 -10.62 0.62 6.97
C ASP A 74 -10.48 1.55 8.20
N ALA A 75 -10.97 2.78 8.13
CA ALA A 75 -10.92 3.75 9.22
C ALA A 75 -11.71 3.33 10.47
N MET A 76 -12.73 2.48 10.34
CA MET A 76 -13.55 1.99 11.46
C MET A 76 -13.22 0.55 11.88
N ARG A 77 -12.16 -0.05 11.32
CA ARG A 77 -11.78 -1.42 11.65
C ARG A 77 -11.16 -1.44 13.07
N PRO A 78 -11.62 -2.34 13.97
CA PRO A 78 -10.99 -2.46 15.28
C PRO A 78 -9.52 -2.85 15.09
N PHE A 79 -8.61 -2.22 15.84
CA PHE A 79 -7.15 -2.41 15.69
C PHE A 79 -6.73 -3.90 15.78
N ALA A 80 -7.44 -4.71 16.57
CA ALA A 80 -7.23 -6.15 16.67
C ALA A 80 -7.51 -6.91 15.35
N ALA A 81 -8.35 -6.37 14.46
CA ALA A 81 -8.64 -6.97 13.17
C ALA A 81 -7.63 -6.55 12.08
N ALA A 82 -6.82 -5.50 12.29
CA ALA A 82 -5.80 -5.06 11.33
C ALA A 82 -4.59 -6.01 11.28
N GLU A 83 -4.38 -6.85 12.30
CA GLU A 83 -3.31 -7.85 12.32
C GLU A 83 -3.54 -9.05 11.39
N SER A 84 -4.75 -9.20 10.84
CA SER A 84 -5.01 -10.23 9.83
C SER A 84 -4.58 -9.77 8.43
N GLY A 85 -3.36 -9.24 8.31
CA GLY A 85 -2.60 -9.25 7.06
C GLY A 85 -2.19 -10.67 6.71
N GLN A 86 -3.17 -11.58 6.64
CA GLN A 86 -2.93 -12.98 6.34
C GLN A 86 -2.63 -13.03 4.85
N SER A 87 -1.33 -13.08 4.56
CA SER A 87 -0.77 -13.31 3.23
C SER A 87 -1.62 -14.36 2.51
N SER A 88 -2.37 -13.89 1.52
CA SER A 88 -3.27 -14.74 0.77
C SER A 88 -2.46 -15.58 -0.21
N ARG A 89 -1.86 -16.67 0.29
CA ARG A 89 -1.44 -17.91 -0.43
C ARG A 89 -0.85 -18.89 0.59
N PRO A 90 -1.28 -20.18 0.62
CA PRO A 90 -1.59 -20.98 -0.56
C PRO A 90 -2.94 -21.73 -0.44
N ARG A 91 -4.04 -21.12 -0.88
CA ARG A 91 -5.30 -21.87 -1.13
C ARG A 91 -5.10 -22.98 -2.19
N LEU A 92 -4.08 -22.85 -3.04
CA LEU A 92 -3.70 -23.82 -4.07
C LEU A 92 -3.28 -25.18 -3.49
N GLY A 93 -2.53 -25.19 -2.38
CA GLY A 93 -2.10 -26.43 -1.73
C GLY A 93 -3.30 -27.22 -1.19
N LEU A 94 -4.23 -26.52 -0.54
CA LEU A 94 -5.45 -27.11 -0.01
C LEU A 94 -6.37 -27.60 -1.14
N SER A 95 -6.52 -26.85 -2.23
CA SER A 95 -7.34 -27.28 -3.36
C SER A 95 -6.77 -28.52 -4.05
N LEU A 96 -5.44 -28.62 -4.20
CA LEU A 96 -4.80 -29.80 -4.78
C LEU A 96 -4.97 -31.04 -3.87
N LEU A 97 -4.90 -30.86 -2.56
CA LEU A 97 -5.17 -31.92 -1.59
C LEU A 97 -6.60 -32.45 -1.70
N ILE A 98 -7.59 -31.55 -1.72
CA ILE A 98 -9.01 -31.90 -1.85
C ILE A 98 -9.25 -32.62 -3.19
N SER A 99 -8.76 -32.07 -4.30
CA SER A 99 -8.89 -32.69 -5.62
C SER A 99 -8.25 -34.08 -5.67
N GLY A 100 -7.08 -34.26 -5.04
CA GLY A 100 -6.41 -35.57 -4.95
C GLY A 100 -7.23 -36.60 -4.19
N VAL A 101 -7.83 -36.22 -3.05
CA VAL A 101 -8.69 -37.10 -2.25
C VAL A 101 -9.94 -37.51 -3.04
N VAL A 102 -10.58 -36.58 -3.74
CA VAL A 102 -11.76 -36.86 -4.56
C VAL A 102 -11.42 -37.82 -5.71
N LEU A 103 -10.29 -37.63 -6.39
CA LEU A 103 -9.85 -38.53 -7.46
C LEU A 103 -9.55 -39.93 -6.93
N ALA A 104 -8.85 -40.04 -5.79
CA ALA A 104 -8.54 -41.33 -5.18
C ALA A 104 -9.81 -42.08 -4.74
N ALA A 105 -10.77 -41.40 -4.10
CA ALA A 105 -12.05 -41.98 -3.72
C ALA A 105 -12.85 -42.46 -4.94
N THR A 106 -12.88 -41.65 -6.01
CA THR A 106 -13.58 -41.99 -7.25
C THR A 106 -12.94 -43.22 -7.92
N ALA A 107 -11.61 -43.28 -7.98
CA ALA A 107 -10.87 -44.42 -8.52
C ALA A 107 -11.09 -45.69 -7.69
N LEU A 108 -11.15 -45.57 -6.36
CA LEU A 108 -11.45 -46.69 -5.47
C LEU A 108 -12.86 -47.26 -5.70
N VAL A 109 -13.87 -46.40 -5.78
CA VAL A 109 -15.25 -46.81 -6.09
C VAL A 109 -15.32 -47.50 -7.45
N TYR A 110 -14.63 -46.95 -8.46
CA TYR A 110 -14.56 -47.56 -9.78
C TYR A 110 -13.88 -48.93 -9.75
N ALA A 111 -12.76 -49.08 -9.03
CA ALA A 111 -12.02 -50.33 -8.93
C ALA A 111 -12.85 -51.44 -8.26
N VAL A 112 -13.61 -51.11 -7.21
CA VAL A 112 -14.56 -52.02 -6.55
C VAL A 112 -15.70 -52.39 -7.51
N ALA A 113 -16.29 -51.41 -8.22
CA ALA A 113 -17.38 -51.67 -9.17
C ALA A 113 -16.93 -52.51 -10.39
N ALA A 114 -15.68 -52.34 -10.83
CA ALA A 114 -15.08 -53.09 -11.92
C ALA A 114 -14.57 -54.49 -11.51
N GLY A 115 -14.61 -54.83 -10.22
CA GLY A 115 -14.13 -56.12 -9.70
C GLY A 115 -12.62 -56.31 -9.83
N TRP A 116 -11.85 -55.22 -9.87
CA TRP A 116 -10.39 -55.24 -9.87
C TRP A 116 -9.81 -55.42 -8.45
N ILE A 117 -10.67 -55.37 -7.44
CA ILE A 117 -10.45 -55.61 -6.01
C ILE A 117 -11.59 -56.50 -5.54
#